data_AF-A0A2E5C8D9-F1
#
_entry.id   AF-A0A2E5C8D9-F1
#
_cell.length_a   1.000
_cell.length_b   1.000
_cell.length_c   1.000
_cell.angle_alpha   90.00
_cell.angle_beta   90.00
_cell.angle_gamma   90.00
#
_symmetry.space_group_name_H-M   'P 1'
#
loop_
_entity.id
_entity.type
_entity.pdbx_description
1 polymer ?
#
loop_
_entity_poly.entity_id
_entity_poly.type
_entity_poly.pdbx_seq_one_letter_code
_entity_poly.pdbx_strand_id
1 'polypeptide(L)'
;MAKDILSKAAYIALPPVELYFETGRRLLRLSDARKYKIDRVRVESSIENIRPDLILTIGGRDLIVEVFVTHKVDDEKVSRIKRLGVSAIEIDLSHSIWDGTREDMSSLVVDEWFFKNWIFNARAVQEFDRLMGLALKKPTIVRGFSTHVDLCPLKKRTYKGRPYASFNDDCVGCEYLLEGMTERGYICCIGHLPDEI
;
A
#
# COMPACT_ATOMS: atom_id res chain seq x y z
N MET A 1 3.31 -19.96 19.72
CA MET A 1 4.34 -20.37 18.74
C MET A 1 4.92 -19.18 17.95
N ALA A 2 4.21 -18.57 16.99
CA ALA A 2 4.72 -17.39 16.26
C ALA A 2 5.01 -16.18 17.18
N LYS A 3 4.12 -15.93 18.15
CA LYS A 3 4.30 -14.92 19.21
C LYS A 3 5.59 -15.12 20.02
N ASP A 4 5.92 -16.37 20.33
CA ASP A 4 7.11 -16.73 21.12
C ASP A 4 8.41 -16.60 20.31
N ILE A 5 8.33 -16.77 18.99
CA ILE A 5 9.45 -16.55 18.08
C ILE A 5 9.72 -15.05 18.00
N LEU A 6 8.71 -14.24 17.70
CA LEU A 6 8.88 -12.80 17.55
C LEU A 6 9.27 -12.11 18.86
N SER A 7 8.81 -12.60 20.02
CA SER A 7 9.22 -12.05 21.32
C SER A 7 10.72 -12.21 21.63
N LYS A 8 11.40 -13.12 20.95
CA LYS A 8 12.84 -13.38 21.10
C LYS A 8 13.66 -12.94 19.89
N ALA A 9 13.01 -12.54 18.80
CA ALA A 9 13.68 -12.15 17.57
C ALA A 9 14.36 -10.79 17.72
N ALA A 10 15.59 -10.66 17.21
CA ALA A 10 16.31 -9.39 17.19
C ALA A 10 15.92 -8.51 15.98
N TYR A 11 15.33 -9.12 14.95
CA TYR A 11 14.93 -8.44 13.72
C TYR A 11 13.69 -9.11 13.12
N ILE A 12 13.12 -8.47 12.10
CA ILE A 12 12.10 -9.03 11.22
C ILE A 12 12.35 -8.55 9.79
N ALA A 13 12.22 -9.45 8.81
CA ALA A 13 12.16 -9.09 7.40
C ALA A 13 10.76 -8.60 7.05
N LEU A 14 10.65 -7.42 6.47
CA LEU A 14 9.39 -6.85 6.01
C LEU A 14 9.30 -6.86 4.48
N PRO A 15 8.10 -7.04 3.91
CA PRO A 15 7.86 -6.99 2.47
C PRO A 15 8.19 -5.61 1.89
N PRO A 16 8.36 -5.50 0.55
CA PRO A 16 8.51 -4.20 -0.10
C PRO A 16 7.29 -3.32 0.21
N VAL A 17 7.50 -2.00 0.19
CA VAL A 17 6.40 -1.04 0.30
C VAL A 17 6.13 -0.50 -1.09
N GLU A 18 4.93 -0.76 -1.58
CA GLU A 18 4.51 -0.44 -2.93
C GLU A 18 3.21 0.37 -2.88
N LEU A 19 3.11 1.37 -3.75
CA LEU A 19 1.93 2.20 -3.93
C LEU A 19 1.33 1.91 -5.31
N TYR A 20 0.07 1.50 -5.33
CA TYR A 20 -0.71 1.26 -6.55
C TYR A 20 -1.62 2.45 -6.81
N PHE A 21 -1.59 2.96 -8.03
CA PHE A 21 -2.55 3.97 -8.46
C PHE A 21 -3.90 3.32 -8.77
N GLU A 22 -4.99 4.09 -8.79
CA GLU A 22 -6.34 3.55 -9.01
C GLU A 22 -6.46 2.77 -10.33
N THR A 23 -5.72 3.17 -11.36
CA THR A 23 -5.68 2.47 -12.66
C THR A 23 -4.94 1.14 -12.63
N GLY A 24 -4.14 0.88 -11.59
CA GLY A 24 -3.23 -0.25 -11.47
C GLY A 24 -2.05 -0.23 -12.45
N ARG A 25 -1.86 0.86 -13.22
CA ARG A 25 -0.86 0.92 -14.31
C ARG A 25 0.53 1.31 -13.84
N ARG A 26 0.63 2.17 -12.84
CA ARG A 26 1.91 2.51 -12.20
C ARG A 26 1.96 1.91 -10.81
N LEU A 27 3.06 1.21 -10.55
CA LEU A 27 3.49 0.77 -9.24
C LEU A 27 4.68 1.64 -8.84
N LEU A 28 4.55 2.39 -7.75
CA LEU A 28 5.67 3.11 -7.16
C LEU A 28 6.24 2.31 -6.00
N ARG A 29 7.47 1.81 -6.15
CA ARG A 29 8.18 1.11 -5.07
C ARG A 29 8.85 2.13 -4.15
N LEU A 30 8.35 2.23 -2.92
CA LEU A 30 8.85 3.15 -1.90
C LEU A 30 10.02 2.56 -1.10
N SER A 31 10.10 1.24 -1.01
CA SER A 31 11.25 0.51 -0.48
C SER A 31 11.20 -0.96 -0.87
N ASP A 32 12.37 -1.57 -1.08
CA ASP A 32 12.49 -3.03 -1.21
C ASP A 32 12.27 -3.76 0.11
N ALA A 33 12.09 -5.09 0.01
CA ALA A 33 12.08 -5.98 1.16
C ALA A 33 13.41 -5.85 1.92
N ARG A 34 13.35 -5.71 3.24
CA ARG A 34 14.56 -5.61 4.06
C ARG A 34 14.33 -6.04 5.50
N LYS A 35 15.44 -6.40 6.16
CA LYS A 35 15.47 -6.71 7.59
C LYS A 35 15.48 -5.41 8.41
N TYR A 36 14.66 -5.39 9.45
CA TYR A 36 14.58 -4.30 10.41
C TYR A 36 14.87 -4.84 11.81
N LYS A 37 15.72 -4.13 12.55
CA LYS A 37 15.93 -4.42 13.97
C LYS A 37 14.63 -4.17 14.74
N ILE A 38 14.31 -5.09 15.65
CA ILE A 38 13.21 -4.94 16.59
C ILE A 38 13.77 -4.23 17.82
N ASP A 39 13.20 -3.07 18.14
CA ASP A 39 13.57 -2.30 19.34
C ASP A 39 12.82 -2.82 20.57
N ARG A 40 11.54 -3.18 20.40
CA ARG A 40 10.68 -3.68 21.47
C ARG A 40 9.59 -4.60 20.93
N VAL A 41 9.19 -5.58 21.72
CA VAL A 41 8.03 -6.45 21.46
C VAL A 41 7.01 -6.28 22.57
N ARG A 42 5.74 -6.16 22.18
CA ARG A 42 4.58 -6.13 23.08
C ARG A 42 3.59 -7.19 22.64
N VAL A 43 3.36 -8.19 23.50
CA VAL A 43 2.47 -9.32 23.23
C VAL A 43 1.10 -9.02 23.83
N GLU A 44 0.03 -9.30 23.08
CA GLU A 44 -1.38 -9.13 23.53
C GLU A 44 -1.71 -7.76 24.13
N SER A 45 -0.97 -6.72 23.73
CA SER A 45 -1.18 -5.36 24.21
C SER A 45 -2.30 -4.70 23.41
N SER A 46 -3.17 -3.96 24.09
CA SER A 46 -4.16 -3.11 23.42
C SER A 46 -3.52 -1.83 22.92
N ILE A 47 -3.82 -1.45 21.68
CA ILE A 47 -3.56 -0.10 21.15
C ILE A 47 -4.91 0.57 20.90
N GLU A 48 -5.20 1.57 21.72
CA GLU A 48 -6.54 2.14 21.87
C GLU A 48 -7.59 1.04 22.05
N ASN A 49 -8.43 0.80 21.04
CA ASN A 49 -9.51 -0.17 21.08
C ASN A 49 -9.12 -1.51 20.43
N ILE A 50 -8.00 -1.60 19.70
CA ILE A 50 -7.61 -2.80 18.95
C ILE A 50 -6.73 -3.69 19.83
N ARG A 51 -7.01 -5.00 19.84
CA ARG A 51 -6.13 -6.03 20.42
C ARG A 51 -5.44 -6.80 19.28
N PRO A 52 -4.25 -6.36 18.84
CA PRO A 52 -3.43 -7.12 17.92
C PRO A 52 -2.79 -8.33 18.61
N ASP A 53 -2.34 -9.29 17.81
CA ASP A 53 -1.55 -10.41 18.31
C ASP A 53 -0.23 -9.94 18.94
N LEU A 54 0.44 -9.01 18.26
CA LEU A 54 1.72 -8.44 18.65
C LEU A 54 1.83 -6.99 18.17
N ILE A 55 2.61 -6.19 18.91
CA ILE A 55 3.08 -4.89 18.45
C ILE A 55 4.61 -4.89 18.54
N LEU A 56 5.26 -4.67 17.40
CA LEU A 56 6.70 -4.46 17.31
C LEU A 56 6.99 -2.96 17.28
N THR A 57 8.03 -2.51 17.96
CA THR A 57 8.58 -1.16 17.77
C THR A 57 9.84 -1.28 16.93
N ILE A 58 9.91 -0.54 15.83
CA ILE A 58 10.99 -0.54 14.84
C ILE A 58 11.36 0.90 14.49
N GLY A 59 12.61 1.29 14.76
CA GLY A 59 13.07 2.67 14.55
C GLY A 59 12.23 3.69 15.34
N GLY A 60 11.78 3.30 16.54
CA GLY A 60 10.89 4.12 17.37
C GLY A 60 9.43 4.24 16.89
N ARG A 61 9.02 3.47 15.88
CA ARG A 61 7.63 3.45 15.36
C ARG A 61 6.99 2.09 15.61
N ASP A 62 5.69 2.11 15.86
CA ASP A 62 4.93 0.88 16.07
C ASP A 62 4.52 0.23 14.74
N LEU A 63 4.57 -1.10 14.74
CA LEU A 63 4.11 -2.00 13.70
C LEU A 63 3.19 -3.03 14.34
N ILE A 64 1.93 -3.04 13.94
CA ILE A 64 0.96 -4.07 14.32
C ILE A 64 1.29 -5.35 13.52
N VAL A 65 1.25 -6.49 14.20
CA VAL A 65 1.45 -7.80 13.55
C VAL A 65 0.30 -8.71 13.95
N GLU A 66 -0.40 -9.23 12.94
CA GLU A 66 -1.45 -10.24 13.05
C GLU A 66 -0.92 -11.57 12.51
N VAL A 67 -1.30 -12.70 13.13
CA VAL A 67 -0.90 -14.04 12.67
C VAL A 67 -2.13 -14.77 12.15
N PHE A 68 -2.17 -15.04 10.85
CA PHE A 68 -3.26 -15.78 10.22
C PHE A 68 -2.92 -17.27 10.17
N VAL A 69 -3.74 -18.08 10.85
CA VAL A 69 -3.65 -19.55 10.82
C VAL A 69 -4.91 -20.16 10.22
N THR A 70 -6.09 -19.80 10.73
CA THR A 70 -7.38 -20.31 10.23
C THR A 70 -8.42 -19.24 9.93
N HIS A 71 -8.32 -18.05 10.53
CA HIS A 71 -9.25 -16.92 10.30
C HIS A 71 -8.51 -15.64 9.92
N LYS A 72 -8.78 -15.13 8.71
CA LYS A 72 -8.17 -13.89 8.21
C LYS A 72 -8.57 -12.72 9.11
N VAL A 73 -7.75 -11.67 9.12
CA VAL A 73 -8.14 -10.41 9.75
C VAL A 73 -9.46 -9.93 9.14
N ASP A 74 -10.46 -9.70 9.99
CA ASP A 74 -11.77 -9.23 9.53
C ASP A 74 -11.74 -7.75 9.06
N ASP A 75 -12.68 -7.39 8.19
CA ASP A 75 -12.75 -6.05 7.59
C ASP A 75 -12.95 -4.94 8.64
N GLU A 76 -13.56 -5.26 9.78
CA GLU A 76 -13.75 -4.32 10.88
C GLU A 76 -12.40 -3.95 11.52
N LYS A 77 -11.56 -4.95 11.82
CA LYS A 77 -10.22 -4.79 12.38
C LYS A 77 -9.31 -4.05 11.39
N VAL A 78 -9.35 -4.40 10.10
CA VAL A 78 -8.64 -3.65 9.04
C VAL A 78 -9.04 -2.17 9.07
N SER A 79 -10.34 -1.89 9.11
CA SER A 79 -10.85 -0.51 9.13
C SER A 79 -10.38 0.27 10.37
N ARG A 80 -10.31 -0.40 11.53
CA ARG A 80 -9.81 0.21 12.78
C ARG A 80 -8.30 0.50 12.69
N ILE A 81 -7.51 -0.44 12.17
CA ILE A 81 -6.06 -0.26 11.96
C ILE A 81 -5.81 0.95 11.04
N LYS A 82 -6.55 1.05 9.92
CA LYS A 82 -6.45 2.18 8.99
C LYS A 82 -6.73 3.51 9.69
N ARG A 83 -7.74 3.57 10.58
CA ARG A 83 -8.05 4.78 11.36
C ARG A 83 -6.97 5.16 12.37
N LEU A 84 -6.27 4.18 12.95
CA LEU A 84 -5.13 4.45 13.83
C LEU A 84 -3.94 5.07 13.07
N GLY A 85 -3.84 4.87 11.75
CA GLY A 85 -2.70 5.32 10.97
C GLY A 85 -1.39 4.60 11.31
N VAL A 86 -1.46 3.45 12.01
CA VAL A 86 -0.31 2.63 12.39
C VAL A 86 -0.14 1.50 11.37
N SER A 87 1.06 1.35 10.83
CA SER A 87 1.38 0.26 9.89
C SER A 87 1.08 -1.10 10.51
N ALA A 88 0.57 -2.02 9.70
CA ALA A 88 0.20 -3.36 10.11
C ALA A 88 0.53 -4.38 9.03
N ILE A 89 1.06 -5.53 9.47
CA ILE A 89 1.25 -6.71 8.61
C ILE A 89 0.45 -7.90 9.13
N GLU A 90 0.08 -8.78 8.20
CA GLU A 90 -0.39 -10.13 8.48
C GLU A 90 0.72 -11.11 8.13
N ILE A 91 1.03 -12.05 9.02
CA ILE A 91 1.88 -13.21 8.74
C ILE A 91 0.95 -14.37 8.40
N ASP A 92 0.94 -14.79 7.14
CA ASP A 92 0.11 -15.87 6.64
C ASP A 92 0.81 -17.22 6.84
N LEU A 93 0.27 -18.01 7.78
CA LEU A 93 0.68 -19.38 8.08
C LEU A 93 -0.45 -20.37 7.76
N SER A 94 -1.48 -19.96 7.02
CA SER A 94 -2.65 -20.80 6.74
C SER A 94 -2.38 -21.94 5.76
N HIS A 95 -1.46 -21.71 4.81
CA HIS A 95 -1.05 -22.70 3.81
C HIS A 95 0.16 -23.54 4.25
N SER A 96 0.71 -23.29 5.44
CA SER A 96 1.71 -24.18 5.98
C SER A 96 1.02 -25.46 6.45
N ILE A 97 1.03 -26.50 5.61
CA ILE A 97 0.94 -27.90 6.05
C ILE A 97 2.22 -28.12 6.87
N TRP A 98 2.26 -27.58 8.08
CA TRP A 98 3.48 -27.55 8.88
C TRP A 98 3.60 -28.87 9.63
N ASP A 99 4.41 -29.77 9.09
CA ASP A 99 4.86 -31.02 9.70
C ASP A 99 6.32 -30.94 10.23
N GLY A 100 6.93 -29.74 10.15
CA GLY A 100 8.35 -29.49 10.38
C GLY A 100 8.75 -29.08 11.81
N THR A 101 10.03 -28.70 11.98
CA THR A 101 10.65 -28.38 13.28
C THR A 101 10.52 -26.90 13.64
N ARG A 102 10.68 -26.55 14.93
CA ARG A 102 10.55 -25.17 15.45
C ARG A 102 11.48 -24.18 14.75
N GLU A 103 12.64 -24.65 14.32
CA GLU A 103 13.66 -23.90 13.57
C GLU A 103 13.12 -23.43 12.21
N ASP A 104 12.37 -24.29 11.50
CA ASP A 104 11.78 -23.96 10.20
C ASP A 104 10.73 -22.86 10.34
N MET A 105 9.91 -22.91 11.39
CA MET A 105 8.91 -21.87 11.68
C MET A 105 9.55 -20.52 12.05
N SER A 106 10.72 -20.53 12.70
CA SER A 106 11.45 -19.29 13.01
C SER A 106 11.83 -18.55 11.74
N SER A 107 12.34 -19.26 10.74
CA SER A 107 12.70 -18.67 9.44
C SER A 107 11.48 -18.05 8.76
N LEU A 108 10.35 -18.76 8.71
CA LEU A 108 9.10 -18.26 8.10
C LEU A 108 8.63 -16.95 8.76
N VAL A 109 8.62 -16.92 10.09
CA VAL A 109 8.12 -15.78 10.85
C VAL A 109 9.10 -14.59 10.83
N VAL A 110 10.42 -14.84 10.82
CA VAL A 110 11.43 -13.78 10.99
C VAL A 110 12.10 -13.37 9.68
N ASP A 111 12.52 -14.33 8.86
CA ASP A 111 13.39 -14.10 7.70
C ASP A 111 12.62 -14.00 6.38
N GLU A 112 11.58 -14.82 6.21
CA GLU A 112 10.87 -14.93 4.93
C GLU A 112 9.79 -13.86 4.80
N TRP A 113 10.09 -12.75 4.12
CA TRP A 113 9.12 -11.67 3.92
C TRP A 113 7.92 -12.10 3.05
N PHE A 114 8.06 -13.15 2.23
CA PHE A 114 7.02 -13.62 1.31
C PHE A 114 5.75 -14.11 2.02
N PHE A 115 5.87 -14.54 3.27
CA PHE A 115 4.73 -14.94 4.12
C PHE A 115 4.08 -13.74 4.84
N LYS A 116 4.46 -12.51 4.49
CA LYS A 116 4.03 -11.30 5.19
C LYS A 116 3.39 -10.34 4.20
N ASN A 117 2.18 -9.90 4.53
CA ASN A 117 1.42 -8.97 3.70
C ASN A 117 1.12 -7.69 4.48
N TRP A 118 1.19 -6.54 3.81
CA TRP A 118 0.72 -5.29 4.42
C TRP A 118 -0.81 -5.30 4.50
N ILE A 119 -1.35 -5.23 5.73
CA ILE A 119 -2.75 -4.88 5.96
C ILE A 119 -2.94 -3.37 5.71
N PHE A 120 -1.97 -2.60 6.19
CA PHE A 120 -1.91 -1.16 6.05
C PHE A 120 -0.45 -0.70 6.16
N ASN A 121 -0.04 0.25 5.32
CA ASN A 121 1.28 0.86 5.42
C ASN A 121 1.15 2.39 5.46
N ALA A 122 1.48 2.98 6.61
CA ALA A 122 1.34 4.42 6.83
C ALA A 122 2.18 5.25 5.85
N ARG A 123 3.37 4.76 5.46
CA ARG A 123 4.25 5.45 4.51
C ARG A 123 3.65 5.46 3.10
N ALA A 124 3.03 4.36 2.66
CA ALA A 124 2.36 4.31 1.36
C ALA A 124 1.20 5.31 1.29
N VAL A 125 0.40 5.42 2.35
CA VAL A 125 -0.69 6.39 2.43
C VAL A 125 -0.17 7.83 2.44
N GLN A 126 0.84 8.13 3.26
CA GLN A 126 1.47 9.46 3.29
C GLN A 126 2.00 9.88 1.92
N GLU A 127 2.60 8.94 1.19
CA GLU A 127 3.11 9.21 -0.15
C GLU A 127 1.98 9.41 -1.17
N PHE A 128 0.91 8.63 -1.08
CA PHE A 128 -0.28 8.85 -1.90
C PHE A 128 -0.89 10.23 -1.65
N ASP A 129 -1.06 10.62 -0.38
CA ASP A 129 -1.59 11.93 0.00
C ASP A 129 -0.69 13.06 -0.49
N ARG A 130 0.64 12.89 -0.41
CA ARG A 130 1.61 13.82 -0.99
C ARG A 130 1.40 14.00 -2.49
N LEU A 131 1.24 12.90 -3.23
CA LEU A 131 1.01 12.93 -4.67
C LEU A 131 -0.33 13.55 -5.03
N MET A 132 -1.37 13.25 -4.25
CA MET A 132 -2.69 13.87 -4.40
C MET A 132 -2.63 15.38 -4.19
N GLY A 133 -1.87 15.86 -3.20
CA GLY A 133 -1.65 17.29 -2.97
C GLY A 133 -0.90 18.00 -4.09
N LEU A 134 -0.12 17.27 -4.90
CA LEU A 134 0.58 17.79 -6.07
C LEU A 134 -0.19 17.59 -7.38
N ALA A 135 -1.21 16.74 -7.40
CA ALA A 135 -1.90 16.37 -8.63
C ALA A 135 -2.68 17.55 -9.25
N LEU A 136 -2.63 17.66 -10.58
CA LEU A 136 -3.51 18.56 -11.30
C LEU A 136 -4.92 17.95 -11.33
N LYS A 137 -5.86 18.59 -10.66
CA LYS A 137 -7.28 18.28 -10.78
C LYS A 137 -7.82 18.83 -12.10
N LYS A 138 -8.05 17.94 -13.07
CA LYS A 138 -8.45 18.31 -14.44
C LYS A 138 -9.88 17.85 -14.73
N PRO A 139 -10.80 18.74 -15.13
CA PRO A 139 -12.16 18.36 -15.50
C PRO A 139 -12.20 17.35 -16.65
N THR A 140 -13.16 16.43 -16.60
CA THR A 140 -13.52 15.57 -17.73
C THR A 140 -14.68 16.19 -18.49
N ILE A 141 -14.56 16.30 -19.81
CA ILE A 141 -15.51 17.00 -20.68
C ILE A 141 -16.07 16.00 -21.69
N VAL A 142 -17.39 15.83 -21.71
CA VAL A 142 -18.07 14.99 -22.71
C VAL A 142 -18.19 15.77 -24.02
N ARG A 143 -17.73 15.18 -25.12
CA ARG A 143 -17.85 15.72 -26.48
C ARG A 143 -18.36 14.62 -27.41
N GLY A 144 -19.64 14.69 -27.77
CA GLY A 144 -20.31 13.58 -28.45
C GLY A 144 -20.34 12.34 -27.58
N PHE A 145 -19.85 11.21 -28.10
CA PHE A 145 -19.81 9.92 -27.39
C PHE A 145 -18.51 9.67 -26.61
N SER A 146 -17.63 10.67 -26.50
CA SER A 146 -16.31 10.51 -25.90
C SER A 146 -16.03 11.54 -24.81
N THR A 147 -15.38 11.09 -23.74
CA THR A 147 -14.94 11.95 -22.62
C THR A 147 -13.49 12.34 -22.82
N HIS A 148 -13.18 13.62 -22.61
CA HIS A 148 -11.86 14.19 -22.87
C HIS A 148 -11.34 14.97 -21.67
N VAL A 149 -10.02 15.11 -21.59
CA VAL A 149 -9.32 15.95 -20.63
C VAL A 149 -8.44 16.95 -21.39
N ASP A 150 -8.75 18.24 -21.25
CA ASP A 150 -8.01 19.30 -21.94
C ASP A 150 -6.68 19.60 -21.26
N LEU A 151 -5.71 20.09 -22.03
CA LEU A 151 -4.37 20.45 -21.57
C LEU A 151 -3.65 19.28 -20.89
N CYS A 152 -3.63 18.12 -21.57
CA CYS A 152 -2.87 16.96 -21.11
C CYS A 152 -1.37 17.34 -21.00
N PRO A 153 -0.74 17.21 -19.82
CA PRO A 153 0.67 17.56 -19.63
C PRO A 153 1.62 16.75 -20.55
N LEU A 154 1.28 15.48 -20.77
CA LEU A 154 2.02 14.57 -21.64
C LEU A 154 1.71 14.75 -23.13
N LYS A 155 0.82 15.69 -23.48
CA LYS A 155 0.42 16.00 -24.87
C LYS A 155 0.05 14.76 -25.70
N LYS A 156 -0.68 13.80 -25.09
CA LYS A 156 -1.08 12.53 -25.72
C LYS A 156 -1.76 12.73 -27.07
N ARG A 157 -2.58 13.78 -27.21
CA ARG A 157 -3.22 14.22 -28.46
C ARG A 157 -3.17 15.73 -28.61
N THR A 158 -3.41 16.24 -29.81
CA THR A 158 -3.45 17.68 -30.13
C THR A 158 -4.60 18.02 -31.07
N TYR A 159 -5.35 19.08 -30.77
CA TYR A 159 -6.39 19.64 -31.64
C TYR A 159 -6.25 21.15 -31.76
N LYS A 160 -6.11 21.67 -33.00
CA LYS A 160 -5.85 23.10 -33.28
C LYS A 160 -4.69 23.67 -32.42
N GLY A 161 -3.63 22.88 -32.27
CA GLY A 161 -2.44 23.25 -31.49
C GLY A 161 -2.60 23.14 -29.96
N ARG A 162 -3.77 22.75 -29.44
CA ARG A 162 -4.00 22.56 -28.00
C ARG A 162 -3.90 21.08 -27.61
N PRO A 163 -3.09 20.72 -26.59
CA PRO A 163 -2.98 19.33 -26.17
C PRO A 163 -4.23 18.88 -25.40
N TYR A 164 -4.59 17.61 -25.55
CA TYR A 164 -5.68 16.97 -24.83
C TYR A 164 -5.44 15.46 -24.72
N ALA A 165 -6.32 14.76 -24.01
CA ALA A 165 -6.38 13.30 -23.94
C ALA A 165 -7.83 12.83 -24.03
N SER A 166 -8.07 11.69 -24.68
CA SER A 166 -9.28 10.89 -24.52
C SER A 166 -9.20 10.18 -23.17
N PHE A 167 -10.24 10.27 -22.35
CA PHE A 167 -10.23 9.63 -21.04
C PHE A 167 -10.12 8.10 -21.17
N ASN A 168 -10.97 7.48 -21.99
CA ASN A 168 -11.01 6.03 -22.16
C ASN A 168 -9.77 5.50 -22.87
N ASP A 169 -9.31 6.17 -23.92
CA ASP A 169 -8.24 5.64 -24.77
C ASP A 169 -6.84 5.97 -24.22
N ASP A 170 -6.69 7.12 -23.56
CA ASP A 170 -5.37 7.61 -23.14
C ASP A 170 -5.21 7.67 -21.61
N CYS A 171 -6.23 8.15 -20.86
CA CYS A 171 -6.08 8.37 -19.42
C CYS A 171 -6.21 7.09 -18.60
N VAL A 172 -7.16 6.21 -18.89
CA VAL A 172 -7.38 4.94 -18.15
C VAL A 172 -6.12 4.06 -18.15
N GLY A 173 -5.37 4.06 -19.26
CA GLY A 173 -4.09 3.34 -19.39
C GLY A 173 -2.86 4.12 -18.93
N CYS A 174 -3.01 5.36 -18.44
CA CYS A 174 -1.88 6.24 -18.17
C CYS A 174 -1.26 5.99 -16.78
N GLU A 175 0.05 5.80 -16.75
CA GLU A 175 0.84 5.66 -15.51
C GLU A 175 0.84 6.92 -14.62
N TYR A 176 0.36 8.05 -15.14
CA TYR A 176 0.32 9.33 -14.44
C TYR A 176 -1.12 9.73 -14.03
N LEU A 177 -2.10 8.84 -14.26
CA LEU A 177 -3.44 8.99 -13.70
C LEU A 177 -3.43 8.41 -12.29
N LEU A 178 -3.49 9.29 -11.29
CA LEU A 178 -3.46 8.90 -9.88
C LEU A 178 -4.84 8.42 -9.41
N GLU A 179 -5.87 9.19 -9.77
CA GLU A 179 -7.28 8.91 -9.46
C GLU A 179 -8.16 9.54 -10.55
N GLY A 180 -9.27 8.91 -10.92
CA GLY A 180 -10.22 9.51 -11.86
C GLY A 180 -11.22 8.54 -12.47
N MET A 181 -12.50 8.77 -12.18
CA MET A 181 -13.63 8.10 -12.82
C MET A 181 -14.50 9.12 -13.54
N THR A 182 -15.14 8.72 -14.64
CA THR A 182 -16.04 9.59 -15.42
C THR A 182 -17.16 10.20 -14.58
N GLU A 183 -17.72 9.43 -13.64
CA GLU A 183 -18.81 9.86 -12.75
C GLU A 183 -18.42 11.02 -11.82
N ARG A 184 -17.13 11.17 -11.51
CA ARG A 184 -16.63 12.25 -10.65
C ARG A 184 -16.50 13.59 -11.38
N GLY A 185 -16.52 13.58 -12.72
CA GLY A 185 -16.37 14.78 -13.53
C GLY A 185 -14.94 15.37 -13.59
N TYR A 186 -13.94 14.70 -13.01
CA TYR A 186 -12.53 15.11 -13.05
C TYR A 186 -11.57 13.93 -12.90
N ILE A 187 -10.32 14.18 -13.25
CA ILE A 187 -9.17 13.32 -12.96
C ILE A 187 -8.12 14.06 -12.11
N CYS A 188 -7.31 13.30 -11.39
CA CYS A 188 -6.11 13.75 -10.68
C CYS A 188 -4.89 13.25 -11.46
N CYS A 189 -4.21 14.18 -12.16
CA CYS A 189 -3.11 13.87 -13.06
C CYS A 189 -1.78 14.39 -12.53
N ILE A 190 -0.79 13.51 -12.40
CA ILE A 190 0.57 13.86 -12.00
C ILE A 190 1.55 13.94 -13.18
N GLY A 191 1.07 13.89 -14.43
CA GLY A 191 1.94 13.84 -15.62
C GLY A 191 2.73 15.12 -15.93
N HIS A 192 2.63 16.13 -15.07
CA HIS A 192 3.43 17.35 -15.13
C HIS A 192 4.64 17.31 -14.19
N LEU A 193 4.65 16.36 -13.26
CA LEU A 193 5.78 16.10 -12.37
C LEU A 193 6.88 15.37 -13.16
N PRO A 194 8.16 15.53 -12.78
CA PRO A 194 9.27 14.79 -13.39
C PRO A 194 9.10 13.28 -13.18
N ASP A 195 9.74 12.46 -14.01
CA ASP A 195 9.56 11.01 -13.97
C ASP A 195 10.11 10.36 -12.67
N GLU A 196 11.07 11.02 -12.02
CA GLU A 196 11.74 10.61 -10.76
C GLU A 196 10.95 10.96 -9.49
N ILE A 197 9.69 10.54 -9.42
CA ILE A 197 8.87 10.56 -8.19
C ILE A 197 9.10 9.29 -7.40
#